data_AF-C5DND0-F1
#
_entry.id   AF-C5DND0-F1
#
_cell.length_a   1.000
_cell.length_b   1.000
_cell.length_c   1.000
_cell.angle_alpha   90.00
_cell.angle_beta   90.00
_cell.angle_gamma   90.00
#
_symmetry.space_group_name_H-M   'P 1'
#
loop_
_entity.id
_entity.type
_entity.pdbx_description
1 polymer ?
#
loop_
_entity_poly.entity_id
_entity_poly.type
_entity_poly.pdbx_seq_one_letter_code
_entity_poly.pdbx_strand_id
1 'polypeptide(L)' 'MGAAYNILGKTVQPHQLALGTLAAVSLLVVPNPFASSARKQPEIKASSEDEEKFIAEYLKKHTATAEKH' A
#
# COMPACT_ATOMS: atom_id res chain seq x y z
N MET A 1 27.71 -4.81 -30.36
CA MET A 1 27.65 -5.94 -29.41
C MET A 1 27.61 -5.36 -28.00
N GLY A 2 26.42 -5.23 -27.40
CA GLY A 2 26.25 -4.64 -26.05
C GLY A 2 26.87 -5.54 -24.98
N ALA A 3 27.44 -4.93 -23.94
CA ALA A 3 28.18 -5.61 -22.88
C ALA A 3 27.34 -6.73 -22.23
N ALA A 4 27.76 -7.98 -22.41
CA ALA A 4 27.24 -9.11 -21.66
C ALA A 4 28.04 -9.22 -20.35
N TYR A 5 27.35 -9.10 -19.21
CA TYR A 5 28.00 -9.10 -17.90
C TYR A 5 27.97 -10.51 -17.32
N ASN A 6 29.12 -11.03 -16.90
CA ASN A 6 29.16 -12.32 -16.20
C ASN A 6 28.99 -12.09 -14.70
N ILE A 7 27.80 -12.39 -14.19
CA ILE A 7 27.45 -12.28 -12.78
C ILE A 7 27.27 -13.69 -12.25
N LEU A 8 28.04 -14.09 -11.23
CA LEU A 8 27.97 -15.43 -10.63
C LEU A 8 28.11 -16.59 -11.65
N GLY A 9 28.97 -16.40 -12.66
CA GLY A 9 29.16 -17.39 -13.73
C GLY A 9 27.98 -17.50 -14.72
N LYS A 10 27.01 -16.58 -14.65
CA LYS A 10 25.90 -16.46 -15.60
C LYS A 10 26.07 -15.18 -16.41
N THR A 11 25.82 -15.28 -17.71
CA THR A 11 25.75 -14.11 -18.59
C THR A 11 24.42 -13.40 -18.40
N VAL A 12 24.46 -12.14 -18.02
CA VAL A 12 23.32 -11.26 -17.80
C VAL A 12 23.37 -10.16 -18.85
N GLN A 13 22.27 -10.00 -19.57
CA GLN A 13 22.17 -8.96 -20.61
C GLN A 13 21.90 -7.60 -19.95
N PRO A 14 22.39 -6.49 -20.56
CA PRO A 14 22.37 -5.17 -19.91
C PRO A 14 20.95 -4.68 -19.61
N HIS A 15 19.96 -5.03 -20.45
CA HIS A 15 18.57 -4.66 -20.21
C HIS A 15 17.95 -5.42 -19.02
N GLN A 16 18.37 -6.67 -18.78
CA GLN A 16 17.90 -7.44 -17.63
C GLN A 16 18.42 -6.84 -16.33
N LEU A 17 19.69 -6.42 -16.34
CA LEU A 17 20.32 -5.74 -15.22
C LEU A 17 19.67 -4.38 -14.94
N ALA A 18 19.39 -3.59 -15.97
CA ALA A 18 18.69 -2.31 -15.84
C ALA A 18 17.28 -2.50 -15.26
N LEU A 19 16.49 -3.44 -15.79
CA LEU A 19 15.15 -3.75 -15.27
C LEU A 19 15.20 -4.24 -13.83
N GLY A 20 16.14 -5.12 -13.49
CA GLY A 20 16.32 -5.59 -12.11
C GLY A 20 16.66 -4.45 -11.14
N THR A 21 17.50 -3.51 -11.56
CA THR A 21 17.87 -2.35 -10.73
C THR A 21 16.68 -1.42 -10.51
N LEU A 22 15.92 -1.11 -11.57
CA LEU A 22 14.71 -0.30 -11.47
C LEU A 22 13.64 -0.96 -10.59
N ALA A 23 13.46 -2.28 -10.72
CA ALA A 23 12.52 -3.05 -9.91
C ALA A 23 12.93 -3.07 -8.42
N ALA A 24 14.22 -3.18 -8.12
CA ALA A 24 14.72 -3.15 -6.75
C ALA A 24 14.47 -1.78 -6.09
N VAL A 25 14.74 -0.70 -6.82
CA VAL A 25 14.48 0.67 -6.32
C VAL A 25 12.98 0.91 -6.15
N SER A 26 12.15 0.47 -7.09
CA SER A 26 10.70 0.65 -6.98
C SER A 26 10.10 -0.09 -5.79
N LEU A 27 10.57 -1.30 -5.48
CA LEU A 27 10.15 -2.05 -4.28
C LEU A 27 10.47 -1.32 -2.96
N LEU A 28 11.53 -0.50 -2.95
CA LEU A 28 11.97 0.23 -1.76
C LEU A 28 11.22 1.55 -1.60
N VAL A 29 10.93 2.24 -2.71
CA VAL A 29 10.31 3.58 -2.71
C VAL A 29 8.79 3.52 -2.72
N VAL A 30 8.20 2.53 -3.39
CA VAL A 30 6.74 2.43 -3.51
C VAL A 30 6.16 1.90 -2.19
N PRO A 31 5.17 2.59 -1.58
CA PRO A 31 4.53 2.11 -0.37
C PRO A 31 3.92 0.73 -0.61
N ASN A 32 4.14 -0.19 0.33
CA ASN A 32 3.75 -1.59 0.21
C ASN A 32 2.25 -1.71 -0.14
N PRO A 33 1.90 -2.18 -1.35
CA PRO A 33 0.51 -2.28 -1.78
C PRO A 33 -0.27 -3.37 -1.02
N PHE A 34 0.43 -4.26 -0.32
CA PHE A 34 -0.15 -5.31 0.51
C PHE A 34 -0.16 -4.97 2.00
N ALA A 35 0.41 -3.83 2.40
CA ALA A 35 0.27 -3.38 3.77
C ALA A 35 -1.17 -2.91 3.98
N SER A 36 -1.89 -3.57 4.89
CA SER A 36 -3.23 -3.14 5.32
C SER A 36 -3.13 -1.75 5.95
N SER A 37 -3.38 -0.71 5.15
CA SER A 37 -3.59 0.62 5.67
C SER A 37 -4.96 0.61 6.33
N ALA A 38 -4.99 0.44 7.65
CA ALA A 38 -6.20 0.70 8.42
C ALA A 38 -6.70 2.09 8.00
N ARG A 39 -7.91 2.17 7.41
CA ARG A 39 -8.50 3.44 6.97
C ARG A 39 -8.37 4.42 8.11
N LYS A 40 -7.74 5.57 7.87
CA LYS A 40 -7.68 6.66 8.86
C LYS A 40 -9.12 7.04 9.21
N GLN A 41 -9.62 6.53 10.33
CA GLN A 41 -10.93 6.92 10.81
C GLN A 41 -10.82 8.34 11.36
N PRO A 42 -11.76 9.24 11.03
CA PRO A 42 -11.79 10.56 11.61
C PRO A 42 -11.97 10.44 13.14
N GLU A 43 -11.17 11.18 13.90
CA GLU A 43 -11.29 11.25 15.35
C GLU A 43 -12.63 11.93 15.70
N ILE A 44 -13.62 11.17 16.18
CA ILE A 44 -14.93 11.69 16.58
C ILE A 44 -14.75 12.27 17.99
N LYS A 45 -14.52 13.58 18.08
CA LYS A 45 -14.56 14.32 19.35
C LYS A 45 -15.91 15.03 19.42
N ALA A 46 -16.85 14.52 20.21
CA ALA A 46 -18.11 15.22 20.49
C ALA A 46 -18.09 15.76 21.92
N SER A 47 -18.84 16.83 22.21
CA SER A 47 -18.86 17.43 23.55
C SER A 47 -19.68 16.64 24.59
N SER A 48 -20.28 15.51 24.19
CA SER A 48 -21.15 14.67 25.03
C SER A 48 -20.99 13.17 24.70
N GLU A 49 -20.93 12.31 25.73
CA GLU A 49 -20.72 10.86 25.59
C GLU A 49 -21.83 10.15 24.79
N ASP A 50 -23.05 10.70 24.78
CA ASP A 50 -24.19 10.11 24.06
C ASP A 50 -24.10 10.36 22.55
N GLU A 51 -23.55 11.50 22.13
CA GLU A 51 -23.34 11.82 20.73
C GLU A 51 -22.23 10.96 20.12
N GLU A 52 -21.16 10.66 20.87
CA GLU A 52 -20.09 9.77 20.40
C GLU A 52 -20.61 8.35 20.14
N LYS A 53 -21.47 7.83 21.03
CA LYS A 53 -22.10 6.51 20.86
C LYS A 53 -23.03 6.50 19.66
N PHE A 54 -23.85 7.53 19.48
CA PHE A 54 -24.74 7.65 18.32
C PHE A 54 -23.96 7.70 17.00
N ILE A 55 -22.90 8.52 16.93
CA ILE A 55 -22.08 8.65 15.72
C ILE A 55 -21.35 7.33 15.43
N ALA A 56 -20.81 6.66 16.45
CA ALA A 56 -20.16 5.36 16.29
C ALA A 56 -21.14 4.28 15.77
N GLU A 57 -22.37 4.24 16.29
CA GLU A 57 -23.41 3.33 15.80
C GLU A 57 -23.88 3.66 14.38
N TYR A 58 -24.07 4.93 14.08
CA TYR A 58 -24.45 5.41 12.76
C TYR A 58 -23.38 5.04 11.71
N LEU A 59 -22.10 5.33 12.00
CA LEU A 59 -20.99 4.99 11.10
C LEU A 59 -20.85 3.48 10.92
N LYS A 60 -21.01 2.67 11.98
CA LYS A 60 -20.98 1.20 11.84
C LYS A 60 -22.08 0.68 10.90
N LYS A 61 -23.30 1.22 10.99
CA LYS A 61 -24.42 0.80 10.13
C LYS A 61 -24.22 1.21 8.66
N HIS A 62 -23.64 2.39 8.43
CA HIS A 62 -23.54 2.95 7.08
C HIS A 62 -22.24 2.62 6.34
N THR A 63 -21.14 2.34 7.05
CA THR A 63 -19.88 1.88 6.41
C THR A 63 -19.95 0.42 5.95
N ALA A 64 -20.68 -0.45 6.68
CA ALA A 64 -20.91 -1.83 6.28
C ALA A 64 -21.76 -1.98 5.00
N THR A 65 -22.54 -0.95 4.64
CA THR A 65 -23.37 -0.94 3.42
C THR A 65 -22.57 -0.45 2.21
N ALA A 66 -21.55 0.38 2.42
CA ALA A 66 -20.70 0.93 1.36
C ALA A 66 -19.64 -0.06 0.84
N GLU A 67 -19.34 -1.16 1.55
CA GLU A 67 -18.38 -2.18 1.11
C GLU A 67 -18.99 -3.30 0.24
N LYS A 68 -20.30 -3.24 -0.07
CA LYS A 68 -20.99 -4.22 -0.93
C LYS A 68 -21.07 -3.82 -2.41
N HIS A 69 -20.39 -2.75 -2.83
CA HIS A 69 -20.36 -2.31 -4.23
C HIS A 69 -18.93 -2.03 -4.71
#